data_AF-A0A959TH02-F1
#
_entry.id   AF-A0A959TH02-F1
#
_cell.length_a   1.000
_cell.length_b   1.000
_cell.length_c   1.000
_cell.angle_alpha   90.00
_cell.angle_beta   90.00
_cell.angle_gamma   90.00
#
_symmetry.space_group_name_H-M   'P 1'
#
loop_
_entity.id
_entity.type
_entity.pdbx_description
1 polymer ?
#
loop_
_entity_poly.entity_id
_entity_poly.type
_entity_poly.pdbx_seq_one_letter_code
_entity_poly.pdbx_strand_id
1 'polypeptide(L)'
;LRGNEGGGPRSAERLLAHLLDRPFSLVAKGPFARTTKPRRPTYSGKLCTLMDGGSFSATAMVLAQLELHARGALIGEESGGNRTVISGSARTMHLPHTRIACTISRKDWWLVEREVDGRGVMPTHPVASALDHDAALVRAL
;
A
#
# COMPACT_ATOMS: atom_id res chain seq x y z
N LEU A 1 -7.95 -5.76 3.16
CA LEU A 1 -6.63 -5.24 3.54
C LEU A 1 -6.66 -4.43 4.82
N ARG A 2 -7.85 -4.00 5.27
CA ARG A 2 -8.13 -3.48 6.61
C ARG A 2 -7.32 -4.19 7.71
N GLY A 3 -6.68 -3.42 8.58
CA GLY A 3 -5.84 -3.89 9.68
C GLY A 3 -4.53 -4.57 9.28
N ASN A 4 -4.14 -4.59 8.00
CA ASN A 4 -2.92 -5.25 7.56
C ASN A 4 -1.73 -4.28 7.48
N GLU A 5 -0.84 -4.38 8.47
CA GLU A 5 0.32 -3.50 8.64
C GLU A 5 1.46 -3.75 7.64
N GLY A 6 1.38 -4.78 6.78
CA GLY A 6 2.30 -4.98 5.67
C GLY A 6 2.79 -6.41 5.50
N GLY A 7 4.08 -6.55 5.18
CA GLY A 7 4.69 -7.84 4.85
C GLY A 7 5.82 -7.70 3.83
N GLY A 8 6.13 -8.79 3.15
CA GLY A 8 7.20 -8.82 2.14
C GLY A 8 6.78 -8.22 0.79
N PRO A 9 7.63 -7.39 0.13
CA PRO A 9 7.29 -6.77 -1.16
C PRO A 9 7.10 -7.80 -2.30
N ARG A 10 7.71 -8.99 -2.19
CA ARG A 10 7.49 -10.08 -3.15
C ARG A 10 6.06 -10.63 -3.13
N SER A 11 5.43 -10.65 -1.95
CA SER A 11 4.03 -11.09 -1.83
C SER A 11 3.08 -10.06 -2.42
N ALA A 12 3.32 -8.78 -2.14
CA ALA A 12 2.58 -7.66 -2.74
C ALA A 12 2.68 -7.68 -4.27
N GLU A 13 3.88 -7.83 -4.81
CA GLU A 13 4.10 -7.94 -6.26
C GLU A 13 3.37 -9.15 -6.85
N ARG A 14 3.46 -10.32 -6.21
CA ARG A 14 2.80 -11.53 -6.69
C ARG A 14 1.28 -11.40 -6.70
N LEU A 15 0.70 -10.78 -5.67
CA LEU A 15 -0.73 -10.48 -5.62
C LEU A 15 -1.14 -9.60 -6.79
N LEU A 16 -0.47 -8.46 -6.97
CA LEU A 16 -0.76 -7.53 -8.06
C LEU A 16 -0.57 -8.17 -9.44
N ALA A 17 0.39 -9.07 -9.61
CA ALA A 17 0.57 -9.78 -10.87
C ALA A 17 -0.64 -10.64 -11.27
N HIS A 18 -1.47 -11.07 -10.32
CA HIS A 18 -2.74 -11.74 -10.60
C HIS A 18 -3.93 -10.77 -10.71
N LEU A 19 -3.83 -9.55 -10.18
CA LEU A 19 -4.92 -8.56 -10.17
C LEU A 19 -4.83 -7.53 -11.30
N LEU A 20 -3.65 -7.25 -11.82
CA LEU A 20 -3.42 -6.28 -12.89
C LEU A 20 -3.30 -6.99 -14.23
N ASP A 21 -3.82 -6.36 -15.28
CA ASP A 21 -3.88 -6.88 -16.65
C ASP A 21 -2.80 -6.31 -17.57
N ARG A 22 -2.05 -5.31 -17.10
CA ARG A 22 -0.92 -4.65 -17.77
C ARG A 22 0.34 -4.65 -16.89
N PRO A 23 1.54 -4.53 -17.49
CA PRO A 23 2.77 -4.39 -16.72
C PRO A 23 2.70 -3.23 -15.73
N PHE A 24 3.33 -3.41 -14.57
CA PHE A 24 3.34 -2.46 -13.47
C PHE A 24 4.69 -2.48 -12.75
N SER A 25 4.98 -1.47 -11.95
CA SER A 25 6.17 -1.43 -11.10
C SER A 25 5.71 -1.17 -9.67
N LEU A 26 5.83 -2.18 -8.79
CA LEU A 26 5.49 -2.01 -7.37
C LEU A 26 6.29 -0.86 -6.74
N VAL A 27 7.53 -0.68 -7.21
CA VAL A 27 8.44 0.41 -6.87
C VAL A 27 8.94 0.97 -8.19
N ALA A 28 8.65 2.24 -8.46
CA ALA A 28 9.14 2.97 -9.62
C ALA A 28 10.64 3.29 -9.48
N LYS A 29 11.07 3.74 -8.29
CA LYS A 29 12.47 4.11 -8.02
C LYS A 29 12.90 3.74 -6.59
N GLY A 30 14.12 3.22 -6.47
CA GLY A 30 14.70 2.79 -5.18
C GLY A 30 15.00 1.29 -5.14
N PRO A 31 15.25 0.71 -3.95
CA PRO A 31 15.46 -0.73 -3.82
C PRO A 31 14.22 -1.49 -4.30
N PHE A 32 14.37 -2.68 -4.90
CA PHE A 32 13.24 -3.46 -5.45
C PHE A 32 12.56 -2.83 -6.70
N ALA A 33 13.07 -1.72 -7.25
CA ALA A 33 12.55 -1.15 -8.49
C ALA A 33 12.73 -2.12 -9.68
N ARG A 34 11.59 -2.49 -10.29
CA ARG A 34 11.52 -3.31 -11.50
C ARG A 34 10.11 -3.29 -12.07
N THR A 35 10.00 -3.55 -13.37
CA THR A 35 8.72 -3.85 -14.01
C THR A 35 8.36 -5.32 -13.85
N THR A 36 7.12 -5.58 -13.48
CA THR A 36 6.52 -6.90 -13.35
C THR A 36 5.46 -7.09 -14.44
N LYS A 37 5.46 -8.25 -15.09
CA LYS A 37 4.41 -8.63 -16.04
C LYS A 37 3.27 -9.35 -15.30
N PRO A 38 2.01 -9.17 -15.74
CA PRO A 38 0.89 -9.96 -15.24
C PRO A 38 1.11 -11.46 -15.37
N ARG A 39 0.57 -12.22 -14.43
CA ARG A 39 0.57 -13.70 -14.42
C ARG A 39 -0.79 -14.21 -14.85
N ARG A 40 -0.82 -14.90 -15.99
CA ARG A 40 -2.06 -15.45 -16.55
C ARG A 40 -2.46 -16.76 -15.85
N PRO A 41 -3.76 -17.04 -15.69
CA PRO A 41 -4.86 -16.10 -15.91
C PRO A 41 -4.88 -14.99 -14.85
N THR A 42 -5.15 -13.76 -15.29
CA THR A 42 -5.41 -12.64 -14.38
C THR A 42 -6.86 -12.67 -13.92
N TYR A 43 -7.12 -12.19 -12.72
CA TYR A 43 -8.48 -11.99 -12.24
C TYR A 43 -9.15 -10.89 -13.05
N SER A 44 -10.27 -11.18 -13.70
CA SER A 44 -11.06 -10.23 -14.51
C SER A 44 -12.37 -9.81 -13.86
N GLY A 45 -12.71 -10.39 -12.70
CA GLY A 45 -13.93 -10.05 -11.98
C GLY A 45 -13.90 -8.67 -11.32
N LYS A 46 -15.05 -8.28 -10.78
CA LYS A 46 -15.20 -7.10 -9.92
C LYS A 46 -14.30 -7.24 -8.70
N LEU A 47 -13.44 -6.24 -8.47
CA LEU A 47 -12.56 -6.19 -7.31
C LEU A 47 -13.03 -5.11 -6.35
N CYS A 48 -13.19 -5.47 -5.09
CA CYS A 48 -13.39 -4.54 -3.99
C CYS A 48 -12.32 -4.77 -2.93
N THR A 49 -11.71 -3.70 -2.43
CA THR A 49 -10.62 -3.75 -1.44
C THR A 49 -11.02 -2.97 -0.20
N LEU A 50 -11.16 -3.67 0.93
CA LEU A 50 -11.37 -3.03 2.23
C LEU A 50 -10.03 -2.48 2.76
N MET A 51 -9.99 -1.22 3.18
CA MET A 51 -8.79 -0.53 3.66
C MET A 51 -9.09 0.42 4.83
N ASP A 52 -8.04 0.76 5.59
CA ASP A 52 -8.08 1.63 6.77
C ASP A 52 -6.68 2.16 7.14
N GLY A 53 -6.57 2.94 8.22
CA GLY A 53 -5.30 3.44 8.74
C GLY A 53 -4.28 2.35 9.11
N GLY A 54 -4.73 1.13 9.41
CA GLY A 54 -3.87 -0.04 9.63
C GLY A 54 -3.27 -0.63 8.35
N SER A 55 -3.77 -0.24 7.17
CA SER A 55 -3.32 -0.72 5.87
C SER A 55 -1.96 -0.09 5.48
N PHE A 56 -0.87 -0.56 6.05
CA PHE A 56 0.45 0.09 6.05
C PHE A 56 1.54 -0.70 5.30
N SER A 57 2.71 -0.07 5.06
CA SER A 57 3.91 -0.70 4.49
C SER A 57 3.65 -1.39 3.14
N ALA A 58 3.98 -2.67 2.98
CA ALA A 58 3.72 -3.41 1.74
C ALA A 58 2.24 -3.41 1.32
N THR A 59 1.31 -3.31 2.27
CA THR A 59 -0.13 -3.15 1.98
C THR A 59 -0.40 -1.81 1.31
N ALA A 60 0.21 -0.72 1.80
CA ALA A 60 0.10 0.59 1.18
C ALA A 60 0.68 0.60 -0.24
N MET A 61 1.74 -0.19 -0.51
CA MET A 61 2.27 -0.37 -1.86
C MET A 61 1.24 -1.02 -2.79
N VAL A 62 0.50 -2.03 -2.32
CA VAL A 62 -0.59 -2.66 -3.09
C VAL A 62 -1.70 -1.65 -3.35
N LEU A 63 -2.15 -0.93 -2.33
CA LEU A 63 -3.21 0.07 -2.47
C LEU A 63 -2.83 1.18 -3.44
N ALA A 64 -1.59 1.67 -3.41
CA ALA A 64 -1.10 2.70 -4.33
C ALA A 64 -1.12 2.22 -5.79
N GLN A 65 -0.79 0.96 -6.04
CA GLN A 65 -0.88 0.38 -7.40
C GLN A 65 -2.34 0.15 -7.83
N LEU A 66 -3.23 -0.25 -6.92
CA LEU A 66 -4.66 -0.37 -7.22
C LEU A 66 -5.28 1.00 -7.53
N GLU A 67 -4.92 2.05 -6.77
CA GLU A 67 -5.28 3.45 -7.03
C GLU A 67 -4.77 3.88 -8.41
N LEU A 68 -3.46 3.74 -8.67
CA LEU A 68 -2.81 4.14 -9.92
C LEU A 68 -3.43 3.45 -11.15
N HIS A 69 -3.79 2.18 -11.02
CA HIS A 69 -4.37 1.41 -12.13
C HIS A 69 -5.89 1.52 -12.21
N ALA A 70 -6.55 2.27 -11.31
CA ALA A 70 -8.00 2.33 -11.15
C ALA A 70 -8.63 0.91 -11.07
N ARG A 71 -7.96 -0.01 -10.36
CA ARG A 71 -8.36 -1.42 -10.30
C ARG A 71 -9.26 -1.69 -9.09
N GLY A 72 -10.57 -1.58 -9.33
CA GLY A 72 -11.60 -1.92 -8.34
C GLY A 72 -11.94 -0.81 -7.36
N ALA A 73 -12.92 -1.05 -6.50
CA ALA A 73 -13.33 -0.11 -5.46
C ALA A 73 -12.40 -0.19 -4.23
N LEU A 74 -12.01 0.96 -3.70
CA LEU A 74 -11.28 1.11 -2.45
C LEU A 74 -12.25 1.61 -1.38
N ILE A 75 -12.52 0.79 -0.38
CA ILE A 75 -13.65 0.98 0.54
C ILE A 75 -13.14 1.05 1.97
N GLY A 76 -13.51 2.10 2.70
CA GLY A 76 -13.15 2.27 4.11
C GLY A 76 -12.55 3.64 4.38
N GLU A 77 -11.38 3.67 5.04
CA GLU A 77 -10.70 4.90 5.47
C GLU A 77 -9.37 5.09 4.72
N GLU A 78 -8.74 6.25 4.88
CA GLU A 78 -7.40 6.51 4.34
C GLU A 78 -6.40 5.44 4.81
N SER A 79 -5.54 4.97 3.91
CA SER A 79 -4.53 3.97 4.26
C SER A 79 -3.47 4.55 5.20
N GLY A 80 -2.84 3.70 6.00
CA GLY A 80 -1.60 4.09 6.66
C GLY A 80 -0.46 4.40 5.68
N GLY A 81 0.52 5.18 6.13
CA GLY A 81 1.74 5.46 5.37
C GLY A 81 1.56 6.54 4.31
N ASN A 82 2.11 6.32 3.11
CA ASN A 82 2.06 7.30 2.05
C ASN A 82 1.89 6.64 0.67
N ARG A 83 1.04 7.24 -0.18
CA ARG A 83 0.70 6.70 -1.51
C ARG A 83 1.77 6.95 -2.59
N THR A 84 2.75 7.81 -2.33
CA THR A 84 3.81 8.20 -3.26
C THR A 84 5.13 7.51 -2.93
N VAL A 85 5.56 7.54 -1.67
CA VAL A 85 6.88 7.06 -1.23
C VAL A 85 6.79 6.37 0.13
N ILE A 86 7.49 5.25 0.29
CA ILE A 86 7.63 4.59 1.60
C ILE A 86 9.09 4.60 1.99
N SER A 87 9.39 4.98 3.23
CA SER A 87 10.75 4.98 3.78
C SER A 87 10.93 3.85 4.79
N GLY A 88 12.12 3.24 4.80
CA GLY A 88 12.42 2.09 5.64
C GLY A 88 13.91 1.75 5.70
N SER A 89 14.24 0.47 5.91
CA SER A 89 15.62 0.02 6.22
C SER A 89 16.20 0.73 7.44
N ALA A 90 15.35 0.83 8.47
CA ALA A 90 15.64 1.54 9.70
C ALA A 90 16.92 1.01 10.37
N ARG A 91 17.71 1.94 10.90
CA ARG A 91 18.84 1.64 11.77
C ARG A 91 18.65 2.38 13.08
N THR A 92 18.80 1.65 14.17
CA THR A 92 18.85 2.24 15.51
C THR A 92 20.29 2.58 15.85
N MET A 93 20.52 3.81 16.32
CA MET A 93 21.78 4.27 16.89
C MET A 93 21.54 4.88 18.27
N HIS A 94 22.52 4.82 19.15
CA HIS A 94 22.44 5.43 20.47
C HIS A 94 23.28 6.71 20.50
N LEU A 95 22.69 7.80 20.98
CA LEU A 95 23.40 9.07 21.12
C LEU A 95 24.54 8.94 22.15
N PRO A 96 25.73 9.52 21.88
CA PRO A 96 26.96 9.22 22.63
C PRO A 96 26.91 9.63 24.11
N HIS A 97 26.14 10.67 24.45
CA HIS A 97 26.11 11.22 25.82
C HIS A 97 24.82 10.89 26.59
N THR A 98 23.68 10.81 25.91
CA THR A 98 22.38 10.56 26.55
C THR A 98 21.96 9.09 26.47
N ARG A 99 22.58 8.30 25.58
CA ARG A 99 22.23 6.90 25.24
C ARG A 99 20.82 6.71 24.69
N ILE A 100 20.10 7.80 24.39
CA ILE A 100 18.79 7.75 23.74
C ILE A 100 18.92 6.99 22.41
N ALA A 101 18.01 6.04 22.19
CA ALA A 101 17.90 5.31 20.94
C ALA A 101 17.20 6.16 19.88
N CYS A 102 17.87 6.42 18.77
CA CYS A 102 17.32 7.08 17.59
C CYS A 102 17.20 6.07 16.45
N THR A 103 15.98 5.87 15.96
CA THR A 103 15.71 5.00 14.81
C THR A 103 15.52 5.86 13.57
N ILE A 104 16.36 5.66 12.57
CA ILE A 104 16.36 6.47 11.34
C ILE A 104 16.15 5.53 10.14
N SER A 105 15.12 5.81 9.35
CA SER A 105 14.92 5.19 8.02
C SER A 105 15.95 5.73 7.03
N ARG A 106 16.52 4.86 6.20
CA ARG A 106 17.69 5.19 5.37
C ARG A 106 17.48 5.00 3.88
N LYS A 107 16.34 4.43 3.48
CA LYS A 107 16.04 4.10 2.09
C LYS A 107 14.60 4.47 1.80
N ASP A 108 14.39 4.94 0.57
CA ASP A 108 13.09 5.28 0.04
C ASP A 108 12.72 4.37 -1.13
N TRP A 109 11.44 4.00 -1.15
CA TRP A 109 10.77 3.25 -2.19
C TRP A 109 9.70 4.16 -2.80
N TRP A 110 10.04 4.77 -3.93
CA TRP A 110 9.10 5.58 -4.69
C TRP A 110 8.16 4.65 -5.44
N LEU A 111 6.88 4.68 -5.07
CA LEU A 111 5.83 3.86 -5.65
C LEU A 111 5.33 4.49 -6.96
N VAL A 112 5.21 5.82 -6.96
CA VAL A 112 4.76 6.65 -8.09
C VAL A 112 5.61 7.91 -8.13
N GLU A 113 5.99 8.37 -9.32
CA GLU A 113 6.72 9.63 -9.50
C GLU A 113 5.73 10.81 -9.53
N ARG A 114 5.47 11.39 -8.35
CA ARG A 114 4.58 12.53 -8.14
C ARG A 114 4.93 13.26 -6.84
N GLU A 115 4.24 14.35 -6.56
CA GLU A 115 4.40 15.10 -5.30
C GLU A 115 4.07 14.24 -4.07
N VAL A 116 4.83 14.45 -2.99
CA VAL A 116 4.62 13.80 -1.69
C VAL A 116 3.81 14.75 -0.81
N ASP A 117 2.52 14.47 -0.70
CA ASP A 117 1.54 15.28 0.04
C ASP A 117 1.36 14.82 1.50
N GLY A 118 2.13 13.82 1.95
CA GLY A 118 2.02 13.24 3.28
C GLY A 118 0.79 12.35 3.49
N ARG A 119 0.03 12.03 2.42
CA ARG A 119 -1.22 11.27 2.52
C ARG A 119 -1.06 9.80 2.16
N GLY A 120 -1.85 8.96 2.81
CA GLY A 120 -2.10 7.59 2.39
C GLY A 120 -2.95 7.53 1.12
N VAL A 121 -3.31 6.32 0.70
CA VAL A 121 -4.26 6.14 -0.38
C VAL A 121 -5.65 6.51 0.13
N MET A 122 -6.38 7.32 -0.63
CA MET A 122 -7.74 7.71 -0.27
C MET A 122 -8.74 6.65 -0.75
N PRO A 123 -9.77 6.31 0.06
CA PRO A 123 -10.81 5.39 -0.38
C PRO A 123 -11.65 6.05 -1.49
N THR A 124 -12.07 5.27 -2.48
CA THR A 124 -13.06 5.72 -3.47
C THR A 124 -14.47 5.70 -2.90
N HIS A 125 -14.72 4.86 -1.90
CA HIS A 125 -15.96 4.77 -1.14
C HIS A 125 -15.63 4.92 0.36
N PRO A 126 -15.58 6.17 0.86
CA PRO A 126 -15.33 6.42 2.27
C PRO A 126 -16.43 5.80 3.15
N VAL A 127 -16.03 5.13 4.23
CA VAL A 127 -16.94 4.63 5.27
C VAL A 127 -16.48 5.21 6.59
N ALA A 128 -17.38 5.89 7.31
CA ALA A 128 -17.06 6.41 8.63
C ALA A 128 -16.79 5.26 9.60
N SER A 129 -15.78 5.41 10.47
CA SER A 129 -15.52 4.50 11.60
C SER A 129 -16.76 4.43 12.50
N ALA A 130 -17.62 3.45 12.25
CA ALA A 130 -18.49 2.92 13.30
C ALA A 130 -17.70 1.78 13.95
N LEU A 131 -17.68 1.75 15.27
CA LEU A 131 -16.96 0.77 16.10
C LEU A 131 -17.34 -0.71 15.87
N ASP A 132 -18.21 -0.99 14.91
CA ASP A 132 -18.55 -2.31 14.39
C ASP A 132 -19.05 -2.09 12.95
N HIS A 133 -18.96 -3.12 12.10
CA HIS A 133 -19.76 -3.43 10.90
C HIS A 133 -18.88 -4.01 9.78
N ASP A 134 -18.72 -5.33 9.80
CA ASP A 134 -18.33 -6.10 8.62
C ASP A 134 -19.54 -6.87 8.07
N ALA A 135 -19.71 -6.82 6.73
CA ALA A 135 -20.51 -7.66 5.82
C ALA A 135 -21.57 -6.94 4.96
N ALA A 136 -22.15 -5.81 5.38
CA ALA A 136 -23.28 -5.21 4.65
C ALA A 136 -22.87 -4.45 3.37
N LEU A 137 -21.69 -3.81 3.35
CA LEU A 137 -21.32 -2.87 2.29
C LEU A 137 -20.94 -3.55 0.95
N VAL A 138 -20.44 -4.79 1.00
CA VAL A 138 -19.99 -5.51 -0.20
C VAL A 138 -21.17 -5.96 -1.07
N ARG A 139 -22.39 -6.01 -0.53
CA ARG A 139 -23.59 -6.41 -1.29
C ARG A 139 -24.22 -5.28 -2.10
N ALA A 140 -23.78 -4.03 -1.90
CA ALA A 140 -24.37 -2.85 -2.52
C ALA A 140 -23.62 -2.32 -3.76
N LEU A 141 -22.55 -3.00 -4.21
CA LEU A 141 -21.66 -2.60 -5.32
C LEU A 141 -21.50 -3.76 -6.34
#